data_AF-A0A699Z7K0-F1
#
_entry.id   AF-A0A699Z7K0-F1
#
_cell.length_a   1.000
_cell.length_b   1.000
_cell.length_c   1.000
_cell.angle_alpha   90.00
_cell.angle_beta   90.00
_cell.angle_gamma   90.00
#
_symmetry.space_group_name_H-M   'P 1'
#
loop_
_entity.id
_entity.type
_entity.pdbx_description
1 polymer ?
#
loop_
_entity_poly.entity_id
_entity_poly.type
_entity_poly.pdbx_seq_one_letter_code
_entity_poly.pdbx_strand_id
1 'polypeptide(L)'
;MDKLVSEISRLAVEFADVPMLSRTHGQTASPTTMGKEMAVFAYRLKRQRDLAAQVPFFGKMAGAVGNYNAHLVAYPDVDWAKVAQEFVTSLGLSWNPYVTQIEPHDYIAELFHAVTRFNNILTDFDRDMWGYISLAYFKQRTVAGEVGSSTMPHKVNPIDFENSEGNLGLANALLEHLAAKLPISRWQRDLTDSTVLRNLGVLAEPIQTVMRRYDVPEPYEKLKAFTRGQQVTQASMMAFVEDLHDLPAEAKEALKQLTPASYIGNAAQQARELPQHL
;
A
#
# COMPACT_ATOMS: atom_id res chain seq x y z
N MET A 1 -3.53 -6.89 6.94
CA MET A 1 -4.32 -6.48 8.13
C MET A 1 -4.80 -7.70 8.92
N ASP A 2 -5.52 -8.65 8.29
CA ASP A 2 -6.16 -9.78 8.99
C ASP A 2 -5.18 -10.67 9.77
N LYS A 3 -4.05 -11.03 9.17
CA LYS A 3 -2.99 -11.77 9.85
C LYS A 3 -2.53 -11.08 11.14
N LEU A 4 -2.31 -9.76 11.08
CA LEU A 4 -1.85 -8.98 12.23
C LEU A 4 -2.91 -8.92 13.33
N VAL A 5 -4.17 -8.65 12.97
CA VAL A 5 -5.30 -8.66 13.92
C VAL A 5 -5.44 -10.02 14.58
N SER A 6 -5.32 -11.10 13.80
CA SER A 6 -5.37 -12.48 14.30
C SER A 6 -4.23 -12.77 15.28
N GLU A 7 -3.00 -12.41 14.96
CA GLU A 7 -1.85 -12.65 15.85
C GLU A 7 -1.94 -11.84 17.15
N ILE A 8 -2.31 -10.56 17.09
CA ILE A 8 -2.48 -9.75 18.31
C ILE A 8 -3.65 -10.30 19.16
N SER A 9 -4.72 -10.77 18.52
CA SER A 9 -5.83 -11.44 19.23
C SER A 9 -5.39 -12.74 19.89
N ARG A 10 -4.52 -13.52 19.24
CA ARG A 10 -3.93 -14.73 19.80
C ARG A 10 -3.08 -14.40 21.04
N LEU A 11 -2.23 -13.38 20.98
CA LEU A 11 -1.44 -12.90 22.12
C LEU A 11 -2.33 -12.38 23.26
N ALA A 12 -3.46 -11.75 22.93
CA ALA A 12 -4.43 -11.30 23.93
C ALA A 12 -4.99 -12.46 24.76
N VAL A 13 -5.31 -13.59 24.12
CA VAL A 13 -5.78 -14.80 24.79
C VAL A 13 -4.63 -15.50 25.54
N GLU A 14 -3.47 -15.64 24.91
CA GLU A 14 -2.31 -16.32 25.49
C GLU A 14 -1.83 -15.66 26.79
N PHE A 15 -1.82 -14.32 26.83
CA PHE A 15 -1.35 -13.55 27.97
C PHE A 15 -2.48 -12.99 28.85
N ALA A 16 -3.70 -13.53 28.74
CA ALA A 16 -4.88 -13.02 29.43
C ALA A 16 -4.69 -12.89 30.94
N ASP A 17 -4.02 -13.86 31.57
CA ASP A 17 -3.81 -13.94 33.01
C ASP A 17 -2.42 -13.45 33.46
N VAL A 18 -1.62 -12.85 32.57
CA VAL A 18 -0.27 -12.35 32.92
C VAL A 18 -0.39 -10.94 33.49
N PRO A 19 -0.27 -10.73 34.82
CA PRO A 19 -0.42 -9.41 35.42
C PRO A 19 0.75 -8.50 35.01
N MET A 20 0.43 -7.23 34.79
CA MET A 20 1.38 -6.20 34.39
C MET A 20 1.13 -4.92 35.18
N LEU A 21 2.22 -4.28 35.63
CA LEU A 21 2.10 -2.95 36.24
C LEU A 21 1.90 -1.91 35.14
N SER A 22 0.71 -1.29 35.13
CA SER A 22 0.39 -0.25 34.16
C SER A 22 1.26 0.99 34.36
N ARG A 23 1.39 1.79 33.29
CA ARG A 23 2.07 3.09 33.35
C ARG A 23 1.20 4.19 32.75
N THR A 24 0.95 5.24 33.53
CA THR A 24 0.27 6.45 33.09
C THR A 24 1.21 7.63 33.28
N HIS A 25 1.43 8.43 32.22
CA HIS A 25 2.51 9.44 32.20
C HIS A 25 3.90 8.84 32.48
N GLY A 26 4.10 7.56 32.13
CA GLY A 26 5.31 6.80 32.43
C GLY A 26 5.46 6.33 33.90
N GLN A 27 4.58 6.78 34.80
CA GLN A 27 4.60 6.45 36.22
C GLN A 27 3.76 5.20 36.51
N THR A 28 4.13 4.45 37.56
CA THR A 28 3.43 3.24 37.98
C THR A 28 1.98 3.54 38.36
N ALA A 29 1.04 2.74 37.86
CA ALA A 29 -0.38 2.90 38.06
C ALA A 29 -1.04 1.56 38.46
N SER A 30 -2.37 1.56 38.63
CA SER A 30 -3.15 0.35 38.93
C SER A 30 -2.84 -0.78 37.92
N PRO A 31 -2.61 -2.02 38.37
CA PRO A 31 -2.27 -3.14 37.48
C PRO A 31 -3.32 -3.45 36.40
N THR A 32 -2.86 -4.06 35.31
CA THR A 32 -3.65 -4.63 34.20
C THR A 32 -3.12 -6.04 33.89
N THR A 33 -3.52 -6.64 32.77
CA THR A 33 -2.85 -7.84 32.22
C THR A 33 -2.27 -7.57 30.83
N MET A 34 -1.18 -8.24 30.49
CA MET A 34 -0.54 -8.11 29.18
C MET A 34 -1.52 -8.45 28.06
N GLY A 35 -2.28 -9.53 28.22
CA GLY A 35 -3.31 -9.92 27.25
C GLY A 35 -4.41 -8.87 27.08
N LYS A 36 -4.81 -8.20 28.16
CA LYS A 36 -5.79 -7.11 28.10
C LYS A 36 -5.26 -5.90 27.33
N GLU A 37 -3.97 -5.57 27.40
CA GLU A 37 -3.38 -4.50 26.58
C GLU A 37 -3.31 -4.89 25.10
N MET A 38 -2.94 -6.14 24.77
CA MET A 38 -3.01 -6.65 23.39
C MET A 38 -4.44 -6.58 22.81
N ALA A 39 -5.45 -6.90 23.63
CA ALA A 39 -6.86 -6.84 23.22
C ALA A 39 -7.31 -5.43 22.79
N VAL A 40 -6.76 -4.36 23.40
CA VAL A 40 -7.06 -2.97 23.00
C VAL A 40 -6.67 -2.74 21.55
N PHE A 41 -5.44 -3.14 21.18
CA PHE A 41 -4.94 -2.98 19.82
C PHE A 41 -5.69 -3.86 18.83
N ALA A 42 -5.89 -5.15 19.14
CA ALA A 42 -6.66 -6.05 18.29
C ALA A 42 -8.06 -5.49 17.97
N TYR A 43 -8.77 -4.98 18.98
CA TYR A 43 -10.10 -4.40 18.79
C TYR A 43 -10.07 -3.12 17.94
N ARG A 44 -9.14 -2.19 18.22
CA ARG A 44 -8.98 -0.94 17.46
C ARG A 44 -8.62 -1.22 15.99
N LEU A 45 -7.66 -2.12 15.75
CA LEU A 45 -7.20 -2.52 14.41
C LEU A 45 -8.30 -3.23 13.62
N LYS A 46 -9.03 -4.16 14.25
CA LYS A 46 -10.17 -4.84 13.62
C LYS A 46 -11.20 -3.84 13.10
N ARG A 47 -11.56 -2.83 13.91
CA ARG A 47 -12.51 -1.79 13.49
C ARG A 47 -12.05 -1.05 12.24
N GLN A 48 -10.78 -0.64 12.17
CA GLN A 48 -10.27 0.08 10.99
C GLN A 48 -10.15 -0.83 9.76
N ARG A 49 -9.75 -2.10 9.95
CA ARG A 49 -9.78 -3.10 8.89
C ARG A 49 -11.17 -3.27 8.32
N ASP A 50 -12.19 -3.42 9.18
CA ASP A 50 -13.57 -3.64 8.74
C ASP A 50 -14.13 -2.42 8.02
N LEU A 51 -13.77 -1.20 8.45
CA LEU A 51 -14.10 0.04 7.72
C LEU A 51 -13.41 0.10 6.36
N ALA A 52 -12.11 -0.21 6.27
CA ALA A 52 -11.39 -0.22 5.00
C ALA A 52 -11.99 -1.23 4.01
N ALA A 53 -12.40 -2.41 4.50
CA ALA A 53 -13.04 -3.45 3.69
C ALA A 53 -14.46 -3.07 3.22
N GLN A 54 -15.11 -2.10 3.86
CA GLN A 54 -16.44 -1.61 3.48
C GLN A 54 -16.38 -0.48 2.45
N VAL A 55 -15.21 0.09 2.16
CA VAL A 55 -15.10 1.17 1.17
C VAL A 55 -15.46 0.64 -0.21
N PRO A 56 -16.53 1.16 -0.84
CA PRO A 56 -16.90 0.75 -2.19
C PRO A 56 -15.87 1.26 -3.20
N PHE A 57 -15.48 0.39 -4.13
CA PHE A 57 -14.63 0.79 -5.25
C PHE A 57 -15.53 1.28 -6.38
N PHE A 58 -15.45 2.56 -6.70
CA PHE A 58 -16.28 3.15 -7.74
C PHE A 58 -15.64 3.08 -9.13
N GLY A 59 -16.47 2.83 -10.13
CA GLY A 59 -16.14 2.92 -11.54
C GLY A 59 -17.13 3.82 -12.29
N LYS A 60 -16.70 4.29 -13.47
CA LYS A 60 -17.54 5.14 -14.33
C LYS A 60 -17.36 4.81 -15.80
N MET A 61 -18.39 5.09 -16.59
CA MET A 61 -18.36 5.13 -18.04
C MET A 61 -19.37 6.18 -18.50
N ALA A 62 -18.91 7.37 -18.89
CA ALA A 62 -19.83 8.48 -19.20
C ALA A 62 -19.32 9.40 -20.33
N GLY A 63 -18.34 8.93 -21.12
CA GLY A 63 -17.74 9.69 -22.21
C GLY A 63 -16.82 10.83 -21.75
N ALA A 64 -16.64 11.82 -22.63
CA ALA A 64 -15.60 12.85 -22.49
C ALA A 64 -15.75 13.74 -21.26
N VAL A 65 -16.97 14.10 -20.87
CA VAL A 65 -17.25 15.04 -19.76
C VAL A 65 -18.42 14.62 -18.88
N GLY A 66 -18.80 13.33 -18.90
CA GLY A 66 -19.84 12.79 -18.02
C GLY A 66 -21.25 12.70 -18.61
N ASN A 67 -21.46 13.11 -19.86
CA ASN A 67 -22.81 13.28 -20.43
C ASN A 67 -23.12 12.40 -21.66
N TYR A 68 -22.31 11.38 -21.93
CA TYR A 68 -22.54 10.44 -23.04
C TYR A 68 -22.65 11.07 -24.44
N ASN A 69 -22.19 12.31 -24.66
CA ASN A 69 -22.48 13.09 -25.88
C ASN A 69 -22.20 12.34 -27.19
N ALA A 70 -21.01 11.75 -27.33
CA ALA A 70 -20.64 10.99 -28.53
C ALA A 70 -21.51 9.74 -28.73
N HIS A 71 -21.92 9.11 -27.63
CA HIS A 71 -22.74 7.90 -27.67
C HIS A 71 -24.17 8.23 -28.13
N LEU A 72 -24.77 9.29 -27.59
CA LEU A 72 -26.11 9.75 -27.97
C LEU A 72 -26.17 10.29 -29.41
N VAL A 73 -25.07 10.83 -29.95
CA VAL A 73 -24.99 11.21 -31.37
C VAL A 73 -24.99 9.99 -32.27
N ALA A 74 -24.23 8.96 -31.92
CA ALA A 74 -24.12 7.74 -32.74
C ALA A 74 -25.35 6.83 -32.60
N TYR A 75 -25.92 6.76 -31.39
CA TYR A 75 -27.02 5.86 -31.04
C TYR A 75 -27.96 6.55 -30.04
N PRO A 76 -28.87 7.41 -30.53
CA PRO A 76 -29.75 8.21 -29.66
C PRO A 76 -30.81 7.37 -28.92
N ASP A 77 -31.19 6.22 -29.47
CA ASP A 77 -32.25 5.37 -28.91
C ASP A 77 -31.74 4.38 -27.84
N VAL A 78 -30.43 4.38 -27.57
CA VAL A 78 -29.81 3.51 -26.55
C VAL A 78 -29.76 4.22 -25.20
N ASP A 79 -30.24 3.55 -24.15
CA ASP A 79 -30.08 4.02 -22.77
C ASP A 79 -28.64 3.81 -22.27
N TRP A 80 -27.79 4.79 -22.58
CA TRP A 80 -26.37 4.72 -22.24
C TRP A 80 -26.07 4.76 -20.75
N ALA A 81 -26.96 5.32 -19.93
CA ALA A 81 -26.81 5.31 -18.48
C ALA A 81 -27.01 3.89 -17.94
N LYS A 82 -28.04 3.18 -18.42
CA LYS A 82 -28.26 1.77 -18.10
C LYS A 82 -27.10 0.88 -18.57
N VAL A 83 -26.63 1.07 -19.81
CA VAL A 83 -25.46 0.33 -20.34
C VAL A 83 -24.22 0.58 -19.48
N ALA A 84 -23.95 1.82 -19.08
CA ALA A 84 -22.82 2.15 -18.22
C ALA A 84 -22.93 1.50 -16.83
N GLN A 85 -24.13 1.50 -16.23
CA GLN A 85 -24.37 0.84 -14.95
C GLN A 85 -24.13 -0.67 -15.06
N GLU A 86 -24.73 -1.33 -16.05
CA GLU A 86 -24.57 -2.77 -16.29
C GLU A 86 -23.10 -3.12 -16.55
N PHE A 87 -22.41 -2.33 -17.37
CA PHE A 87 -20.99 -2.53 -17.65
C PHE A 87 -20.13 -2.38 -16.38
N VAL A 88 -20.24 -1.28 -15.65
CA VAL A 88 -19.42 -1.05 -14.45
C VAL A 88 -19.69 -2.10 -13.37
N THR A 89 -20.95 -2.45 -13.14
CA THR A 89 -21.32 -3.47 -12.15
C THR A 89 -20.89 -4.88 -12.57
N SER A 90 -20.84 -5.18 -13.87
CA SER A 90 -20.29 -6.45 -14.38
C SER A 90 -18.80 -6.65 -14.05
N LEU A 91 -18.07 -5.55 -13.79
CA LEU A 91 -16.67 -5.57 -13.34
C LEU A 91 -16.52 -5.72 -11.81
N GLY A 92 -17.63 -5.85 -11.08
CA GLY A 92 -17.64 -5.91 -9.61
C GLY A 92 -17.41 -4.55 -8.93
N LEU A 93 -17.54 -3.45 -9.67
CA LEU A 93 -17.40 -2.08 -9.14
C LEU A 93 -18.76 -1.47 -8.80
N SER A 94 -18.75 -0.53 -7.85
CA SER A 94 -19.89 0.35 -7.61
C SER A 94 -19.98 1.38 -8.73
N TRP A 95 -21.17 1.57 -9.30
CA TRP A 95 -21.34 2.53 -10.38
C TRP A 95 -21.46 3.96 -9.84
N ASN A 96 -20.64 4.87 -10.37
CA ASN A 96 -20.78 6.31 -10.11
C ASN A 96 -21.47 6.99 -11.31
N PRO A 97 -22.77 7.36 -11.20
CA PRO A 97 -23.51 7.99 -12.30
C PRO A 97 -23.15 9.46 -12.55
N TYR A 98 -22.52 10.14 -11.59
CA TYR A 98 -22.26 11.58 -11.66
C TYR A 98 -20.77 11.85 -11.61
N VAL A 99 -20.18 12.03 -12.78
CA VAL A 99 -18.74 12.24 -12.95
C VAL A 99 -18.51 13.35 -13.97
N THR A 100 -17.31 13.93 -13.93
CA THR A 100 -16.83 14.78 -15.01
C THR A 100 -16.11 13.90 -16.04
N GLN A 101 -14.90 14.27 -16.49
CA GLN A 101 -14.09 13.38 -17.30
C GLN A 101 -13.43 12.26 -16.50
N ILE A 102 -13.25 12.45 -15.20
CA ILE A 102 -12.63 11.50 -14.27
C ILE A 102 -13.66 10.99 -13.26
N GLU A 103 -13.39 9.83 -12.67
CA GLU A 103 -14.00 9.49 -11.38
C GLU A 103 -13.42 10.46 -10.32
N PRO A 104 -14.23 11.00 -9.39
CA PRO A 104 -13.78 12.05 -8.47
C PRO A 104 -12.75 11.62 -7.43
N HIS A 105 -12.40 10.34 -7.34
CA HIS A 105 -11.40 9.78 -6.43
C HIS A 105 -11.76 9.86 -4.94
N ASP A 106 -13.00 10.19 -4.59
CA ASP A 106 -13.46 10.32 -3.20
C ASP A 106 -13.29 9.00 -2.43
N TYR A 107 -13.66 7.88 -3.06
CA TYR A 107 -13.52 6.56 -2.43
C TYR A 107 -12.05 6.16 -2.21
N ILE A 108 -11.14 6.66 -3.04
CA ILE A 108 -9.70 6.45 -2.85
C ILE A 108 -9.25 7.17 -1.58
N ALA A 109 -9.73 8.40 -1.35
CA ALA A 109 -9.46 9.14 -0.12
C ALA A 109 -10.08 8.44 1.11
N GLU A 110 -11.30 7.92 1.00
CA GLU A 110 -11.95 7.13 2.07
C GLU A 110 -11.11 5.90 2.45
N LEU A 111 -10.65 5.14 1.45
CA LEU A 111 -9.79 3.99 1.63
C LEU A 111 -8.48 4.38 2.31
N PHE A 112 -7.80 5.40 1.79
CA PHE A 112 -6.51 5.83 2.33
C PHE A 112 -6.62 6.37 3.74
N HIS A 113 -7.65 7.15 4.07
CA HIS A 113 -7.89 7.56 5.44
C HIS A 113 -8.17 6.38 6.39
N ALA A 114 -8.87 5.34 5.92
CA ALA A 114 -9.07 4.12 6.72
C ALA A 114 -7.74 3.38 6.98
N VAL A 115 -6.88 3.28 5.97
CA VAL A 115 -5.54 2.70 6.10
C VAL A 115 -4.64 3.55 7.01
N THR A 116 -4.64 4.87 6.87
CA THR A 116 -3.88 5.78 7.75
C THR A 116 -4.28 5.60 9.22
N ARG A 117 -5.59 5.48 9.51
CA ARG A 117 -6.07 5.21 10.89
C ARG A 117 -5.61 3.84 11.39
N PHE A 118 -5.60 2.81 10.55
CA PHE A 118 -5.04 1.51 10.91
C PHE A 118 -3.55 1.63 11.23
N ASN A 119 -2.79 2.31 10.38
CA ASN A 119 -1.35 2.52 10.54
C ASN A 119 -1.03 3.29 11.82
N ASN A 120 -1.79 4.34 12.16
CA ASN A 120 -1.58 5.09 13.42
C ASN A 120 -1.75 4.21 14.66
N ILE A 121 -2.72 3.29 14.65
CA ILE A 121 -2.90 2.32 15.75
C ILE A 121 -1.74 1.34 15.79
N LEU A 122 -1.20 0.95 14.64
CA LEU A 122 -0.05 0.05 14.57
C LEU A 122 1.25 0.73 15.00
N THR A 123 1.46 2.00 14.66
CA THR A 123 2.57 2.83 15.17
C THR A 123 2.52 2.94 16.70
N ASP A 124 1.33 3.13 17.26
CA ASP A 124 1.09 3.13 18.71
C ASP A 124 1.45 1.77 19.33
N PHE A 125 1.06 0.67 18.68
CA PHE A 125 1.45 -0.69 19.09
C PHE A 125 2.96 -0.93 19.02
N ASP A 126 3.62 -0.51 17.93
CA ASP A 126 5.06 -0.67 17.75
C ASP A 126 5.84 0.03 18.86
N ARG A 127 5.40 1.23 19.25
CA ARG A 127 5.98 2.02 20.35
C ARG A 127 5.78 1.37 21.72
N ASP A 128 4.58 0.86 21.99
CA ASP A 128 4.31 0.16 23.24
C ASP A 128 5.12 -1.15 23.34
N MET A 129 5.21 -1.92 22.24
CA MET A 129 6.04 -3.12 22.19
C MET A 129 7.53 -2.82 22.39
N TRP A 130 8.03 -1.75 21.76
CA TRP A 130 9.38 -1.25 22.01
C TRP A 130 9.61 -0.94 23.49
N GLY A 131 8.65 -0.27 24.13
CA GLY A 131 8.68 0.05 25.55
C GLY A 131 8.65 -1.19 26.46
N TYR A 132 7.79 -2.17 26.16
CA TYR A 132 7.72 -3.43 26.89
C TYR A 132 9.01 -4.25 26.77
N ILE A 133 9.65 -4.25 25.59
CA ILE A 133 10.95 -4.89 25.39
C ILE A 133 12.04 -4.16 26.19
N SER A 134 12.04 -2.81 26.18
CA SER A 134 12.98 -1.99 26.95
C SER A 134 12.88 -2.23 28.46
N LEU A 135 11.65 -2.41 28.97
CA LEU A 135 11.36 -2.76 30.37
C LEU A 135 11.52 -4.26 30.68
N ALA A 136 11.98 -5.06 29.71
CA ALA A 136 12.18 -6.50 29.81
C ALA A 136 10.90 -7.30 30.17
N TYR A 137 9.71 -6.79 29.82
CA TYR A 137 8.47 -7.57 29.86
C TYR A 137 8.45 -8.65 28.78
N PHE A 138 9.13 -8.40 27.67
CA PHE A 138 9.38 -9.40 26.63
C PHE A 138 10.88 -9.63 26.44
N LYS A 139 11.22 -10.88 26.12
CA LYS A 139 12.53 -11.27 25.58
C LYS A 139 12.37 -11.58 24.10
N GLN A 140 13.39 -11.24 23.33
CA GLN A 140 13.43 -11.49 21.90
C GLN A 140 14.14 -12.82 21.63
N ARG A 141 13.54 -13.65 20.77
CA ARG A 141 14.17 -14.89 20.32
C ARG A 141 15.32 -14.53 19.38
N THR A 142 16.51 -15.03 19.66
CA THR A 142 17.68 -14.86 18.79
C THR A 142 17.77 -15.98 17.77
N VAL A 143 18.16 -15.67 16.54
CA VAL A 143 18.54 -16.65 15.52
C VAL A 143 20.05 -16.77 15.48
N ALA A 144 20.57 -18.00 15.41
CA ALA A 144 22.01 -18.23 15.33
C ALA A 144 22.60 -17.55 14.08
N GLY A 145 23.62 -16.71 14.28
CA GLY A 145 24.29 -15.97 13.21
C GLY A 145 23.79 -14.54 13.00
N GLU A 146 22.69 -14.12 13.63
CA GLU A 146 22.27 -12.71 13.59
C GLU A 146 23.14 -11.83 14.47
N VAL A 147 23.62 -10.72 13.90
CA VAL A 147 24.43 -9.72 14.60
C VAL A 147 23.51 -8.60 15.08
N GLY A 148 23.22 -8.56 16.39
CA GLY A 148 22.37 -7.51 16.95
C GLY A 148 23.07 -6.15 17.11
N SER A 149 24.40 -6.11 17.16
CA SER A 149 25.20 -4.88 17.09
C SER A 149 26.62 -5.19 16.62
N SER A 150 27.19 -4.31 15.78
CA SER A 150 28.56 -4.42 15.28
C SER A 150 29.64 -4.30 16.37
N THR A 151 29.31 -3.68 17.51
CA THR A 151 30.27 -3.40 18.59
C THR A 151 29.87 -3.98 19.95
N MET A 152 28.64 -4.46 20.09
CA MET A 152 28.10 -4.97 21.36
C MET A 152 27.49 -6.37 21.16
N PRO A 153 28.27 -7.45 21.34
CA PRO A 153 27.85 -8.82 21.02
C PRO A 153 26.64 -9.34 21.82
N HIS A 154 26.32 -8.71 22.95
CA HIS A 154 25.21 -9.10 23.82
C HIS A 154 23.88 -8.40 23.46
N LYS A 155 23.89 -7.45 22.53
CA LYS A 155 22.74 -6.58 22.25
C LYS A 155 21.73 -7.27 21.33
N VAL A 156 20.47 -7.26 21.72
CA VAL A 156 19.33 -7.73 20.90
C VAL A 156 18.30 -6.59 20.86
N ASN A 157 17.99 -6.09 19.66
CA ASN A 157 17.21 -4.86 19.46
C ASN A 157 15.85 -5.17 18.82
N PRO A 158 14.79 -4.42 19.18
CA PRO A 158 13.47 -4.55 18.58
C PRO A 158 13.38 -3.94 17.15
N ILE A 159 14.34 -4.27 16.27
CA ILE A 159 14.52 -3.63 14.96
C ILE A 159 13.31 -3.80 14.04
N ASP A 160 12.54 -4.88 14.19
CA ASP A 160 11.36 -5.12 13.37
C ASP A 160 10.25 -4.11 13.69
N PHE A 161 10.04 -3.80 14.97
CA PHE A 161 9.08 -2.79 15.41
C PHE A 161 9.56 -1.38 15.02
N GLU A 162 10.86 -1.08 15.18
CA GLU A 162 11.44 0.20 14.76
C GLU A 162 11.33 0.41 13.24
N ASN A 163 11.55 -0.65 12.45
CA ASN A 163 11.39 -0.63 11.00
C ASN A 163 9.93 -0.46 10.59
N SER A 164 9.00 -1.14 11.27
CA SER A 164 7.56 -0.99 11.07
C SER A 164 7.14 0.45 11.34
N GLU A 165 7.50 1.01 12.50
CA GLU A 165 7.19 2.38 12.90
C GLU A 165 7.60 3.41 11.83
N GLY A 166 8.86 3.33 11.38
CA GLY A 166 9.40 4.26 10.38
C GLY A 166 8.67 4.18 9.04
N ASN A 167 8.38 2.97 8.56
CA ASN A 167 7.68 2.78 7.28
C ASN A 167 6.20 3.17 7.36
N LEU A 168 5.53 2.98 8.49
CA LEU A 168 4.15 3.43 8.70
C LEU A 168 4.03 4.95 8.61
N GLY A 169 5.02 5.68 9.16
CA GLY A 169 5.09 7.14 9.02
C GLY A 169 5.21 7.61 7.56
N LEU A 170 6.12 6.99 6.79
CA LEU A 170 6.28 7.28 5.37
C LEU A 170 5.02 6.92 4.56
N ALA A 171 4.42 5.77 4.84
CA ALA A 171 3.19 5.34 4.20
C ALA A 171 2.06 6.35 4.45
N ASN A 172 1.86 6.79 5.70
CA ASN A 172 0.83 7.75 6.05
C ASN A 172 1.04 9.10 5.35
N ALA A 173 2.26 9.61 5.29
CA ALA A 173 2.56 10.86 4.59
C ALA A 173 2.16 10.81 3.11
N LEU A 174 2.42 9.69 2.43
CA LEU A 174 2.02 9.49 1.04
C LEU A 174 0.49 9.35 0.91
N LEU A 175 -0.13 8.50 1.74
CA LEU A 175 -1.57 8.25 1.71
C LEU A 175 -2.39 9.52 1.98
N GLU A 176 -1.98 10.34 2.95
CA GLU A 176 -2.63 11.61 3.26
C GLU A 176 -2.49 12.61 2.12
N HIS A 177 -1.30 12.71 1.51
CA HIS A 177 -1.12 13.58 0.34
C HIS A 177 -2.05 13.17 -0.80
N LEU A 178 -2.13 11.87 -1.10
CA LEU A 178 -2.98 11.33 -2.16
C LEU A 178 -4.47 11.57 -1.86
N ALA A 179 -4.91 11.27 -0.64
CA ALA A 179 -6.30 11.47 -0.21
C ALA A 179 -6.71 12.95 -0.31
N ALA A 180 -5.82 13.88 0.01
CA ALA A 180 -6.10 15.32 -0.08
C ALA A 180 -6.02 15.85 -1.53
N LYS A 181 -5.10 15.32 -2.35
CA LYS A 181 -4.82 15.87 -3.68
C LYS A 181 -5.71 15.31 -4.78
N LEU A 182 -6.06 14.02 -4.73
CA LEU A 182 -6.74 13.35 -5.85
C LEU A 182 -8.16 13.90 -6.10
N PRO A 183 -8.98 14.19 -5.08
CA PRO A 183 -10.34 14.70 -5.30
C PRO A 183 -10.42 16.12 -5.84
N ILE A 184 -9.30 16.85 -5.88
CA ILE A 184 -9.25 18.24 -6.33
C ILE A 184 -8.71 18.29 -7.77
N SER A 185 -9.59 18.60 -8.72
CA SER A 185 -9.27 18.74 -10.14
C SER A 185 -9.96 19.99 -10.71
N ARG A 186 -9.24 20.81 -11.48
CA ARG A 186 -9.79 22.05 -12.03
C ARG A 186 -10.83 21.75 -13.12
N TRP A 187 -12.01 22.36 -13.00
CA TRP A 187 -13.14 22.21 -13.95
C TRP A 187 -13.49 20.74 -14.22
N GLN A 188 -13.73 20.34 -15.48
CA GLN A 188 -14.10 18.97 -15.83
C GLN A 188 -12.93 17.97 -15.69
N ARG A 189 -11.69 18.46 -15.65
CA ARG A 189 -10.49 17.83 -15.08
C ARG A 189 -9.25 18.66 -15.44
N ASP A 190 -8.24 18.62 -14.60
CA ASP A 190 -6.84 18.72 -15.03
C ASP A 190 -6.18 17.33 -15.05
N LEU A 191 -4.91 17.24 -15.42
CA LEU A 191 -4.19 15.95 -15.59
C LEU A 191 -3.18 15.67 -14.45
N THR A 192 -3.23 16.46 -13.37
CA THR A 192 -2.27 16.32 -12.26
C THR A 192 -2.47 15.03 -11.49
N ASP A 193 -3.69 14.49 -11.48
CA ASP A 193 -4.03 13.20 -10.90
C ASP A 193 -3.32 12.03 -11.60
N SER A 194 -3.14 12.06 -12.92
CA SER A 194 -2.51 10.98 -13.69
C SER A 194 -1.09 10.62 -13.21
N THR A 195 -0.24 11.63 -12.96
CA THR A 195 1.12 11.37 -12.43
C THR A 195 1.08 10.97 -10.96
N VAL A 196 0.15 11.54 -10.19
CA VAL A 196 0.04 11.27 -8.75
C VAL A 196 -0.49 9.84 -8.50
N LEU A 197 -1.46 9.38 -9.27
CA LEU A 197 -1.95 7.99 -9.23
C LEU A 197 -0.86 6.98 -9.58
N ARG A 198 0.09 7.32 -10.45
CA ARG A 198 1.23 6.44 -10.76
C ARG A 198 2.17 6.25 -9.58
N ASN A 199 2.19 7.19 -8.62
CA ASN A 199 2.92 7.04 -7.36
C ASN A 199 2.32 6.00 -6.41
N LEU A 200 1.16 5.41 -6.74
CA LEU A 200 0.59 4.28 -6.01
C LEU A 200 1.38 2.97 -6.20
N GLY A 201 2.31 2.91 -7.16
CA GLY A 201 3.05 1.66 -7.41
C GLY A 201 4.25 1.78 -8.35
N VAL A 202 4.99 2.90 -8.35
CA VAL A 202 6.08 3.06 -9.32
C VAL A 202 7.22 2.06 -9.09
N LEU A 203 7.31 1.12 -10.06
CA LEU A 203 8.49 0.39 -10.55
C LEU A 203 8.88 -0.93 -9.88
N ALA A 204 8.11 -1.47 -8.95
CA ALA A 204 8.45 -2.75 -8.33
C ALA A 204 8.25 -3.96 -9.27
N GLU A 205 7.11 -4.00 -9.96
CA GLU A 205 6.66 -5.14 -10.76
C GLU A 205 7.52 -5.48 -12.00
N PRO A 206 7.88 -4.52 -12.90
CA PRO A 206 8.65 -4.86 -14.10
C PRO A 206 10.04 -5.40 -13.78
N ILE A 207 10.68 -4.88 -12.73
CA ILE A 207 12.01 -5.32 -12.30
C ILE A 207 11.93 -6.72 -11.71
N GLN A 208 10.96 -6.98 -10.84
CA GLN A 208 10.68 -8.33 -10.33
C GLN A 208 10.41 -9.32 -11.47
N THR A 209 9.68 -8.91 -12.50
CA THR A 209 9.32 -9.77 -13.64
C THR A 209 10.52 -10.10 -14.53
N VAL A 210 11.40 -9.12 -14.79
CA VAL A 210 12.65 -9.36 -15.52
C VAL A 210 13.60 -10.23 -14.71
N MET A 211 13.69 -10.03 -13.39
CA MET A 211 14.46 -10.90 -12.49
C MET A 211 13.97 -12.35 -12.54
N ARG A 212 12.65 -12.59 -12.57
CA ARG A 212 12.08 -13.94 -12.75
C ARG A 212 12.45 -14.58 -14.09
N ARG A 213 12.48 -13.80 -15.18
CA ARG A 213 12.82 -14.29 -16.53
C ARG A 213 14.26 -14.83 -16.62
N TYR A 214 15.18 -14.26 -15.85
CA TYR A 214 16.59 -14.65 -15.84
C TYR A 214 16.96 -15.49 -14.62
N ASP A 215 15.97 -16.15 -14.00
CA ASP A 215 16.15 -17.05 -12.86
C ASP A 215 16.92 -16.43 -11.68
N VAL A 216 16.82 -15.10 -11.51
CA VAL A 216 17.41 -14.42 -10.35
C VAL A 216 16.70 -14.95 -9.09
N PRO A 217 17.44 -15.50 -8.11
CA PRO A 217 16.83 -16.09 -6.92
C PRO A 217 16.08 -15.05 -6.09
N GLU A 218 14.93 -15.47 -5.57
CA GLU A 218 14.08 -14.70 -4.65
C GLU A 218 13.79 -13.26 -5.13
N PRO A 219 13.28 -13.06 -6.36
CA PRO A 219 13.22 -11.75 -6.98
C PRO A 219 12.27 -10.79 -6.27
N TYR A 220 11.20 -11.34 -5.67
CA TYR A 220 10.31 -10.59 -4.80
C TYR A 220 11.01 -10.12 -3.52
N GLU A 221 11.78 -10.98 -2.85
CA GLU A 221 12.43 -10.65 -1.58
C GLU A 221 13.61 -9.70 -1.77
N LYS A 222 14.37 -9.83 -2.85
CA LYS A 222 15.42 -8.86 -3.23
C LYS A 222 14.84 -7.47 -3.49
N LEU A 223 13.73 -7.41 -4.23
CA LEU A 223 13.07 -6.16 -4.56
C LEU A 223 12.35 -5.55 -3.35
N LYS A 224 11.77 -6.39 -2.50
CA LYS A 224 11.22 -6.01 -1.19
C LYS A 224 12.32 -5.49 -0.25
N ALA A 225 13.50 -6.11 -0.22
CA ALA A 225 14.64 -5.63 0.55
C ALA A 225 15.13 -4.26 0.07
N PHE A 226 15.15 -4.04 -1.24
CA PHE A 226 15.52 -2.74 -1.83
C PHE A 226 14.49 -1.64 -1.57
N THR A 227 13.21 -1.96 -1.68
CA THR A 227 12.11 -0.98 -1.52
C THR A 227 11.75 -0.73 -0.05
N ARG A 228 12.16 -1.60 0.88
CA ARG A 228 11.84 -1.49 2.31
C ARG A 228 12.77 -0.50 3.01
N GLY A 229 12.19 0.58 3.55
CA GLY A 229 12.91 1.58 4.33
C GLY A 229 13.78 2.55 3.52
N GLN A 230 13.70 2.55 2.19
CA GLN A 230 14.42 3.49 1.31
C GLN A 230 13.46 4.23 0.38
N GLN A 231 13.73 5.53 0.13
CA GLN A 231 12.99 6.30 -0.85
C GLN A 231 13.44 5.88 -2.25
N VAL A 232 12.56 5.20 -2.99
CA VAL A 232 12.85 4.70 -4.34
C VAL A 232 12.78 5.84 -5.33
N THR A 233 13.94 6.40 -5.65
CA THR A 233 14.15 7.37 -6.72
C THR A 233 14.62 6.68 -7.99
N GLN A 234 14.50 7.35 -9.15
CA GLN A 234 15.04 6.84 -10.41
C GLN A 234 16.53 6.48 -10.30
N ALA A 235 17.31 7.32 -9.61
CA ALA A 235 18.74 7.07 -9.39
C ALA A 235 18.98 5.83 -8.52
N SER A 236 18.24 5.66 -7.42
CA SER A 236 18.36 4.45 -6.58
C SER A 236 17.91 3.18 -7.32
N MET A 237 16.91 3.29 -8.20
CA MET A 237 16.44 2.16 -8.99
C MET A 237 17.45 1.74 -10.06
N MET A 238 18.09 2.71 -10.71
CA MET A 238 19.19 2.46 -11.65
C MET A 238 20.38 1.78 -10.95
N ALA A 239 20.72 2.22 -9.74
CA ALA A 239 21.77 1.60 -8.94
C ALA A 239 21.42 0.16 -8.55
N PHE A 240 20.17 -0.10 -8.15
CA PHE A 240 19.70 -1.45 -7.84
C PHE A 240 19.75 -2.39 -9.04
N VAL A 241 19.28 -1.95 -10.21
CA VAL A 241 19.35 -2.73 -11.46
C VAL A 241 20.81 -3.04 -11.84
N GLU A 242 21.73 -2.12 -11.58
CA GLU A 242 23.16 -2.33 -11.84
C GLU A 242 23.77 -3.41 -10.93
N ASP A 243 23.35 -3.45 -9.67
CA ASP A 243 23.84 -4.37 -8.64
C ASP A 243 23.33 -5.82 -8.82
N LEU A 244 22.34 -6.04 -9.69
CA LEU A 244 21.84 -7.38 -10.01
C LEU A 244 22.82 -8.14 -10.91
N HIS A 245 23.90 -8.70 -10.36
CA HIS A 245 24.94 -9.42 -11.11
C HIS A 245 24.42 -10.59 -11.97
N ASP A 246 23.28 -11.17 -11.57
CA ASP A 246 22.62 -12.28 -12.24
C ASP A 246 21.87 -11.88 -13.52
N LEU A 247 21.72 -10.57 -13.80
CA LEU A 247 21.10 -10.05 -15.01
C LEU A 247 22.13 -9.75 -16.11
N PRO A 248 21.91 -10.18 -17.38
CA PRO A 248 22.77 -9.81 -18.49
C PRO A 248 22.70 -8.30 -18.76
N ALA A 249 23.80 -7.73 -19.29
CA ALA A 249 23.95 -6.29 -19.52
C ALA A 249 22.82 -5.69 -20.37
N GLU A 250 22.33 -6.43 -21.37
CA GLU A 250 21.21 -6.01 -22.22
C GLU A 250 19.90 -5.87 -21.42
N ALA A 251 19.63 -6.79 -20.48
CA ALA A 251 18.44 -6.72 -19.63
C ALA A 251 18.53 -5.57 -18.62
N LYS A 252 19.73 -5.30 -18.08
CA LYS A 252 19.97 -4.13 -17.22
C LYS A 252 19.72 -2.83 -17.97
N GLU A 253 20.23 -2.73 -19.19
CA GLU A 253 20.07 -1.53 -20.02
C GLU A 253 18.60 -1.29 -20.37
N ALA A 254 17.86 -2.34 -20.72
CA ALA A 254 16.41 -2.27 -20.94
C ALA A 254 15.64 -1.78 -19.70
N LEU A 255 15.99 -2.29 -18.51
CA LEU A 255 15.40 -1.85 -17.23
C LEU A 255 15.77 -0.40 -16.86
N LYS A 256 16.95 0.09 -17.22
CA LYS A 256 17.36 1.48 -16.96
C LYS A 256 16.66 2.49 -17.87
N GLN A 257 16.27 2.09 -19.08
CA GLN A 257 15.51 2.93 -20.01
C GLN A 257 14.00 2.90 -19.75
N LEU A 258 13.54 2.03 -18.85
CA LEU A 258 12.16 1.98 -18.41
C LEU A 258 11.84 3.19 -17.51
N THR A 259 10.81 3.91 -17.92
CA THR A 259 10.19 4.99 -17.17
C THR A 259 8.71 4.69 -17.04
N PRO A 260 7.99 5.29 -16.09
CA PRO A 260 6.53 5.14 -16.01
C PRO A 260 5.81 5.55 -17.30
N ALA A 261 6.43 6.41 -18.13
CA ALA A 261 5.89 6.83 -19.42
C ALA A 261 6.19 5.84 -20.56
N SER A 262 7.33 5.14 -20.52
CA SER A 262 7.72 4.13 -21.52
C SER A 262 7.25 2.72 -21.19
N TYR A 263 6.81 2.45 -19.95
CA TYR A 263 6.24 1.16 -19.55
C TYR A 263 4.76 1.02 -19.94
N ILE A 264 4.50 0.94 -21.24
CA ILE A 264 3.13 0.87 -21.79
C ILE A 264 2.85 -0.43 -22.56
N GLY A 265 3.75 -1.42 -22.48
CA GLY A 265 3.60 -2.70 -23.19
C GLY A 265 3.37 -2.51 -24.69
N ASN A 266 2.48 -3.31 -25.28
CA ASN A 266 2.08 -3.18 -26.68
C ASN A 266 0.86 -2.26 -26.88
N ALA A 267 0.54 -1.36 -25.94
CA ALA A 267 -0.67 -0.52 -26.01
C ALA A 267 -0.76 0.32 -27.29
N ALA A 268 0.37 0.88 -27.76
CA ALA A 268 0.41 1.64 -29.01
C ALA A 268 0.21 0.77 -30.25
N GLN A 269 0.64 -0.50 -30.20
CA GLN A 269 0.43 -1.48 -31.26
C GLN A 269 -1.03 -1.93 -31.29
N GLN A 270 -1.62 -2.27 -30.14
CA GLN A 270 -3.05 -2.58 -30.03
C GLN A 270 -3.92 -1.44 -30.60
N ALA A 271 -3.57 -0.19 -30.31
CA ALA A 271 -4.27 0.97 -30.86
C ALA A 271 -4.11 1.12 -32.39
N ARG A 272 -2.98 0.72 -32.95
CA ARG A 272 -2.71 0.75 -34.41
C ARG A 272 -3.28 -0.44 -35.16
N GLU A 273 -3.47 -1.57 -34.49
CA GLU A 273 -4.05 -2.80 -35.03
C GLU A 273 -5.58 -2.80 -34.97
N LEU A 274 -6.19 -1.89 -34.19
CA LEU A 274 -7.63 -1.70 -34.13
C LEU A 274 -8.33 -1.65 -35.51
N PRO A 275 -7.81 -0.98 -36.57
CA PRO A 275 -8.43 -0.99 -37.89
C PRO A 275 -8.41 -2.34 -38.63
N GLN A 276 -7.64 -3.32 -38.16
CA GLN A 276 -7.61 -4.69 -38.70
C GLN A 276 -8.65 -5.59 -38.02
N HIS A 277 -9.24 -5.12 -36.93
CA HIS A 277 -10.25 -5.80 -36.12
C HIS A 277 -11.61 -5.09 -36.16
N LEU A 278 -11.73 -4.03 -36.97
CA LEU A 278 -12.95 -3.35 -37.37
C LEU A 278 -13.22 -3.65 -38.85
#